data_AF-X1JX46-F1
#
_entry.id   AF-X1JX46-F1
#
_cell.length_a   1.000
_cell.length_b   1.000
_cell.length_c   1.000
_cell.angle_alpha   90.00
_cell.angle_beta   90.00
_cell.angle_gamma   90.00
#
_symmetry.space_group_name_H-M   'P 1'
#
loop_
_entity.id
_entity.type
_entity.pdbx_description
1 polymer ?
#
loop_
_entity_poly.entity_id
_entity_poly.type
_entity_poly.pdbx_seq_one_letter_code
_entity_poly.pdbx_strand_id
1 'polypeptide(L)'
;QRALTHEYVHDLIKMGKYKGGIFIGQPRHSSKAQTLNQQGGLYHVVTFKVGGITGIKLIESVVGASALSTREGKEQFLEQVKNDLDLILVGVTEAGIRKREIGMDILAETLFGYFSEHGPKSTISVMDTDNLKGNGEIVRDIQEEYAREKENLSYLSWLENKVDFLDEMGDRVVPDPSAVPEAIREEAKKRIGKEDRLITYTEKMPEQWSLVIRDARGRLGVPFSELTHRGVIVTSGSINAYHNWKLRLLNSVHIPFMTHLAQLSRI
;
A
#
# COMPACT_ATOMS: atom_id res chain seq x y z
N GLN A 1 -1.72 2.66 -2.98
CA GLN A 1 -0.48 2.85 -2.18
C GLN A 1 0.10 4.26 -2.25
N ARG A 2 0.73 4.71 -3.36
CA ARG A 2 1.42 6.02 -3.44
C ARG A 2 0.59 7.24 -3.04
N ALA A 3 -0.69 7.26 -3.41
CA ALA A 3 -1.60 8.34 -3.03
C ALA A 3 -2.33 8.10 -1.70
N LEU A 4 -2.07 7.03 -0.94
CA LEU A 4 -2.82 6.78 0.30
C LEU A 4 -1.87 6.46 1.45
N THR A 5 -1.53 5.19 1.63
CA THR A 5 -0.66 4.73 2.72
C THR A 5 0.71 5.42 2.70
N HIS A 6 1.31 5.62 1.52
CA HIS A 6 2.62 6.30 1.44
C HIS A 6 2.51 7.79 1.80
N GLU A 7 1.40 8.44 1.41
CA GLU A 7 1.15 9.83 1.78
C GLU A 7 0.94 9.96 3.30
N TYR A 8 0.22 9.02 3.91
CA TYR A 8 0.06 9.02 5.37
C TYR A 8 1.36 8.77 6.13
N VAL A 9 2.17 7.81 5.71
CA VAL A 9 3.51 7.61 6.28
C VAL A 9 4.35 8.87 6.10
N HIS A 10 4.29 9.53 4.93
CA HIS A 10 4.98 10.79 4.70
C HIS A 10 4.50 11.90 5.65
N ASP A 11 3.19 12.05 5.84
CA ASP A 11 2.63 13.07 6.73
C ASP A 11 3.05 12.83 8.19
N LEU A 12 3.05 11.58 8.66
CA LEU A 12 3.53 11.21 10.00
C LEU A 12 5.01 11.59 10.20
N ILE A 13 5.84 11.37 9.18
CA ILE A 13 7.26 11.77 9.20
C ILE A 13 7.39 13.29 9.27
N LYS A 14 6.65 14.03 8.43
CA LYS A 14 6.67 15.51 8.42
C LYS A 14 6.14 16.12 9.71
N MET A 15 5.22 15.45 10.38
CA MET A 15 4.72 15.83 11.71
C MET A 15 5.69 15.49 12.85
N GLY A 16 6.80 14.80 12.58
CA GLY A 16 7.74 14.32 13.59
C GLY A 16 7.18 13.19 14.47
N LYS A 17 6.09 12.56 14.04
CA LYS A 17 5.39 11.49 14.78
C LYS A 17 5.93 10.10 14.45
N TYR A 18 6.62 9.95 13.33
CA TYR A 18 7.20 8.69 12.89
C TYR A 18 8.61 8.91 12.32
N LYS A 19 9.53 7.99 12.63
CA LYS A 19 10.94 8.05 12.21
C LYS A 19 11.28 6.79 11.43
N GLY A 20 10.77 6.70 10.21
CA GLY A 20 11.00 5.58 9.30
C GLY A 20 11.04 6.02 7.84
N GLY A 21 11.08 5.05 6.94
CA GLY A 21 11.04 5.24 5.50
C GLY A 21 10.37 4.06 4.82
N ILE A 22 10.09 4.21 3.52
CA ILE A 22 9.46 3.17 2.71
C ILE A 22 10.48 2.62 1.72
N PHE A 23 10.75 1.33 1.79
CA PHE A 23 11.47 0.61 0.74
C PHE A 23 10.48 -0.18 -0.12
N ILE A 24 10.55 -0.02 -1.45
CA ILE A 24 9.56 -0.57 -2.38
C ILE A 24 10.11 -1.77 -3.15
N GLY A 25 9.42 -2.91 -3.08
CA GLY A 25 9.64 -4.03 -3.99
C GLY A 25 8.62 -4.02 -5.11
N GLN A 26 9.06 -3.84 -6.37
CA GLN A 26 8.17 -3.91 -7.52
C GLN A 26 8.11 -5.34 -8.07
N PRO A 27 6.95 -6.05 -8.01
CA PRO A 27 6.85 -7.44 -8.43
C PRO A 27 7.03 -7.66 -9.93
N ARG A 28 6.39 -6.82 -10.76
CA ARG A 28 6.41 -6.96 -12.23
C ARG A 28 7.05 -5.75 -12.88
N HIS A 29 7.91 -6.00 -13.87
CA HIS A 29 8.71 -4.99 -14.57
C HIS A 29 9.69 -4.24 -13.64
N SER A 30 10.66 -3.54 -14.22
CA SER A 30 11.68 -2.78 -13.47
C SER A 30 11.51 -1.26 -13.57
N SER A 31 10.66 -0.77 -14.47
CA SER A 31 10.64 0.65 -14.86
C SER A 31 10.28 1.61 -13.73
N LYS A 32 9.33 1.26 -12.83
CA LYS A 32 8.94 2.16 -11.73
C LYS A 32 9.99 2.18 -10.64
N ALA A 33 10.54 1.03 -10.23
CA ALA A 33 11.62 0.94 -9.25
C ALA A 33 12.87 1.69 -9.72
N GLN A 34 13.26 1.51 -10.98
CA GLN A 34 14.36 2.26 -11.58
C GLN A 34 14.08 3.77 -11.58
N THR A 35 12.86 4.18 -11.95
CA THR A 35 12.46 5.59 -11.96
C THR A 35 12.46 6.18 -10.55
N LEU A 36 11.98 5.44 -9.54
CA LEU A 36 12.02 5.86 -8.14
C LEU A 36 13.45 6.13 -7.70
N ASN A 37 14.38 5.20 -7.97
CA ASN A 37 15.79 5.36 -7.61
C ASN A 37 16.43 6.54 -8.36
N GLN A 38 16.16 6.69 -9.66
CA GLN A 38 16.66 7.82 -10.47
C GLN A 38 16.13 9.18 -9.99
N GLN A 39 14.94 9.22 -9.40
CA GLN A 39 14.35 10.42 -8.81
C GLN A 39 14.66 10.56 -7.30
N GLY A 40 15.52 9.72 -6.72
CA GLY A 40 15.86 9.77 -5.29
C GLY A 40 14.68 9.45 -4.36
N GLY A 41 13.75 8.61 -4.80
CA GLY A 41 12.52 8.27 -4.09
C GLY A 41 11.42 9.34 -4.18
N LEU A 42 11.68 10.44 -4.88
CA LEU A 42 10.79 11.58 -4.95
C LEU A 42 9.70 11.40 -6.01
N TYR A 43 8.47 11.80 -5.68
CA TYR A 43 7.37 11.93 -6.63
C TYR A 43 6.30 12.89 -6.09
N HIS A 44 5.51 13.48 -6.99
CA HIS A 44 4.41 14.37 -6.61
C HIS A 44 3.08 13.63 -6.58
N VAL A 45 2.25 13.97 -5.60
CA VAL A 45 0.82 13.68 -5.59
C VAL A 45 0.08 14.97 -5.94
N VAL A 46 -0.62 14.95 -7.07
CA VAL A 46 -1.40 16.07 -7.59
C VAL A 46 -2.87 15.83 -7.32
N THR A 47 -3.46 16.71 -6.51
CA THR A 47 -4.89 16.72 -6.19
C THR A 47 -5.62 17.64 -7.15
N PHE A 48 -6.67 17.16 -7.80
CA PHE A 48 -7.43 17.95 -8.77
C PHE A 48 -8.94 17.66 -8.71
N LYS A 49 -9.73 18.59 -9.29
CA LYS A 49 -11.18 18.47 -9.50
C LYS A 49 -11.55 19.04 -10.88
N VAL A 50 -12.84 19.02 -11.22
CA VAL A 50 -13.40 19.56 -12.49
C VAL A 50 -13.01 21.04 -12.75
N GLY A 51 -12.58 21.79 -11.73
CA GLY A 51 -12.09 23.17 -11.85
C GLY A 51 -10.56 23.37 -11.82
N GLY A 52 -9.75 22.31 -11.91
CA GLY A 52 -8.29 22.41 -11.93
C GLY A 52 -7.57 21.75 -10.74
N ILE A 53 -6.27 22.01 -10.65
CA ILE A 53 -5.40 21.53 -9.56
C ILE A 53 -5.69 22.30 -8.28
N THR A 54 -5.97 21.57 -7.21
CA THR A 54 -6.23 22.12 -5.87
C THR A 54 -5.08 21.89 -4.89
N GLY A 55 -4.12 21.02 -5.22
CA GLY A 55 -2.95 20.80 -4.37
C GLY A 55 -1.88 19.99 -5.09
N ILE A 56 -0.62 20.25 -4.74
CA ILE A 56 0.53 19.46 -5.18
C ILE A 56 1.37 19.20 -3.93
N LYS A 57 1.62 17.93 -3.64
CA LYS A 57 2.44 17.50 -2.51
C LYS A 57 3.62 16.70 -3.04
N LEU A 58 4.84 17.08 -2.64
CA LEU A 58 6.04 16.28 -2.88
C LEU A 58 6.14 15.21 -1.81
N ILE A 59 6.24 13.95 -2.22
CA ILE A 59 6.48 12.81 -1.33
C ILE A 59 7.96 12.47 -1.32
N GLU A 60 8.50 12.34 -0.11
CA GLU A 60 9.93 12.13 0.17
C GLU A 60 10.15 10.97 1.15
N SER A 61 9.11 10.17 1.42
CA SER A 61 9.17 9.06 2.40
C SER A 61 9.74 7.76 1.82
N VAL A 62 9.96 7.69 0.50
CA VAL A 62 10.55 6.50 -0.14
C VAL A 62 12.06 6.62 -0.08
N VAL A 63 12.71 5.66 0.56
CA VAL A 63 14.17 5.64 0.77
C VAL A 63 14.90 4.75 -0.24
N GLY A 64 14.16 3.89 -0.96
CA GLY A 64 14.71 3.04 -2.00
C GLY A 64 13.65 2.16 -2.66
N ALA A 65 14.00 1.60 -3.81
CA ALA A 65 13.17 0.64 -4.50
C ALA A 65 14.01 -0.42 -5.22
N SER A 66 13.46 -1.61 -5.42
CA SER A 66 14.07 -2.66 -6.22
C SER A 66 13.03 -3.41 -7.06
N ALA A 67 13.50 -4.06 -8.14
CA ALA A 67 12.67 -4.90 -8.98
C ALA A 67 12.75 -6.36 -8.50
N LEU A 68 11.63 -6.93 -8.06
CA LEU A 68 11.58 -8.30 -7.55
C LEU A 68 11.65 -9.35 -8.66
N SER A 69 11.46 -8.93 -9.91
CA SER A 69 11.57 -9.79 -11.09
C SER A 69 13.02 -10.13 -11.47
N THR A 70 14.02 -9.49 -10.87
CA THR A 70 15.44 -9.82 -11.06
C THR A 70 16.01 -10.42 -9.79
N ARG A 71 17.05 -11.25 -9.93
CA ARG A 71 17.71 -11.88 -8.79
C ARG A 71 18.30 -10.83 -7.85
N GLU A 72 19.03 -9.87 -8.40
CA GLU A 72 19.73 -8.83 -7.64
C GLU A 72 18.73 -7.91 -6.92
N GLY A 73 17.63 -7.54 -7.58
CA GLY A 73 16.61 -6.68 -6.99
C GLY A 73 15.80 -7.39 -5.91
N LYS A 74 15.56 -8.70 -6.07
CA LYS A 74 14.99 -9.55 -5.03
C LYS A 74 15.94 -9.68 -3.82
N GLU A 75 17.22 -9.94 -4.04
CA GLU A 75 18.24 -10.01 -2.98
C GLU A 75 18.28 -8.68 -2.21
N GLN A 76 18.33 -7.53 -2.91
CA GLN A 76 18.29 -6.20 -2.31
C GLN A 76 17.03 -5.94 -1.47
N PHE A 77 15.87 -6.42 -1.92
CA PHE A 77 14.62 -6.30 -1.17
C PHE A 77 14.63 -7.16 0.09
N LEU A 78 15.07 -8.42 -0.02
CA LEU A 78 15.11 -9.34 1.11
C LEU A 78 16.18 -8.94 2.13
N GLU A 79 17.24 -8.23 1.74
CA GLU A 79 18.19 -7.64 2.69
C GLU A 79 17.52 -6.66 3.67
N GLN A 80 16.37 -6.08 3.31
CA GLN A 80 15.65 -5.14 4.19
C GLN A 80 15.17 -5.80 5.49
N VAL A 81 15.06 -7.14 5.55
CA VAL A 81 14.68 -7.85 6.78
C VAL A 81 15.68 -7.67 7.92
N LYS A 82 16.91 -7.24 7.62
CA LYS A 82 17.95 -6.90 8.63
C LYS A 82 17.63 -5.64 9.42
N ASN A 83 16.77 -4.78 8.88
CA ASN A 83 16.33 -3.57 9.57
C ASN A 83 15.20 -3.90 10.58
N ASP A 84 14.95 -2.98 11.50
CA ASP A 84 13.76 -3.01 12.33
C ASP A 84 12.56 -2.53 11.49
N LEU A 85 11.67 -3.46 11.14
CA LEU A 85 10.51 -3.21 10.29
C LEU A 85 9.27 -3.03 11.15
N ASP A 86 8.55 -1.92 10.98
CA ASP A 86 7.28 -1.68 11.68
C ASP A 86 6.07 -2.28 10.95
N LEU A 87 6.16 -2.38 9.61
CA LEU A 87 5.03 -2.75 8.75
C LEU A 87 5.50 -3.23 7.38
N ILE A 88 4.95 -4.35 6.91
CA ILE A 88 5.06 -4.81 5.52
C ILE A 88 3.74 -4.48 4.79
N LEU A 89 3.83 -3.65 3.75
CA LEU A 89 2.69 -3.33 2.89
C LEU A 89 2.64 -4.28 1.69
N VAL A 90 1.47 -4.86 1.45
CA VAL A 90 1.19 -5.65 0.24
C VAL A 90 0.22 -4.87 -0.66
N GLY A 91 0.46 -4.87 -1.96
CA GLY A 91 -0.41 -4.24 -2.95
C GLY A 91 -0.07 -4.75 -4.33
N VAL A 92 -0.72 -5.83 -4.73
CA VAL A 92 -0.42 -6.61 -5.93
C VAL A 92 -1.66 -6.89 -6.78
N THR A 93 -2.76 -6.18 -6.54
CA THR A 93 -4.11 -6.39 -7.08
C THR A 93 -4.77 -7.67 -6.58
N GLU A 94 -6.09 -7.73 -6.67
CA GLU A 94 -6.89 -8.88 -6.24
C GLU A 94 -6.48 -10.19 -6.94
N ALA A 95 -5.96 -10.10 -8.16
CA ALA A 95 -5.45 -11.26 -8.90
C ALA A 95 -4.11 -11.77 -8.34
N GLY A 96 -3.32 -10.89 -7.71
CA GLY A 96 -2.00 -11.21 -7.15
C GLY A 96 -2.03 -11.78 -5.73
N ILE A 97 -3.16 -11.69 -5.02
CA ILE A 97 -3.35 -12.28 -3.68
C ILE A 97 -3.70 -13.76 -3.80
N ARG A 98 -2.75 -14.55 -4.30
CA ARG A 98 -2.86 -15.99 -4.47
C ARG A 98 -1.51 -16.66 -4.25
N LYS A 99 -1.55 -17.89 -3.75
CA LYS A 99 -0.35 -18.74 -3.64
C LYS A 99 0.31 -18.92 -5.02
N ARG A 100 1.64 -18.92 -5.04
CA ARG A 100 2.52 -18.97 -6.22
C ARG A 100 2.52 -17.73 -7.12
N GLU A 101 1.82 -16.67 -6.72
CA GLU A 101 2.07 -15.35 -7.29
C GLU A 101 3.28 -14.71 -6.60
N ILE A 102 4.10 -14.01 -7.39
CA ILE A 102 5.35 -13.38 -6.93
C ILE A 102 5.17 -12.53 -5.66
N GLY A 103 4.03 -11.84 -5.50
CA GLY A 103 3.75 -11.04 -4.31
C GLY A 103 3.69 -11.88 -3.03
N MET A 104 3.01 -13.03 -3.08
CA MET A 104 2.83 -13.93 -1.94
C MET A 104 4.08 -14.77 -1.69
N ASP A 105 4.79 -15.17 -2.74
CA ASP A 105 6.08 -15.87 -2.62
C ASP A 105 7.12 -14.98 -1.92
N ILE A 106 7.24 -13.72 -2.36
CA ILE A 106 8.18 -12.76 -1.76
C ILE A 106 7.78 -12.44 -0.31
N LEU A 107 6.49 -12.32 -0.01
CA LEU A 107 6.04 -12.14 1.37
C LEU A 107 6.44 -13.32 2.25
N ALA A 108 6.28 -14.55 1.78
CA ALA A 108 6.67 -15.75 2.53
C ALA A 108 8.17 -15.78 2.82
N GLU A 109 8.99 -15.41 1.83
CA GLU A 109 10.44 -15.30 1.99
C GLU A 109 10.83 -14.15 2.93
N THR A 110 10.13 -13.01 2.86
CA THR A 110 10.36 -11.84 3.72
C THR A 110 10.05 -12.16 5.18
N LEU A 111 8.91 -12.78 5.45
CA LEU A 111 8.50 -13.18 6.80
C LEU A 111 9.44 -14.23 7.39
N PHE A 112 9.82 -15.23 6.60
CA PHE A 112 10.80 -16.23 7.04
C PHE A 112 12.18 -15.63 7.28
N GLY A 113 12.63 -14.71 6.41
CA GLY A 113 13.88 -13.98 6.57
C GLY A 113 13.90 -13.12 7.84
N TYR A 114 12.82 -12.37 8.08
CA TYR A 114 12.66 -11.55 9.28
C TYR A 114 12.62 -12.40 10.56
N PHE A 115 11.90 -13.52 10.54
CA PHE A 115 11.93 -14.50 11.64
C PHE A 115 13.33 -15.06 11.89
N SER A 116 14.07 -15.40 10.83
CA SER A 116 15.41 -15.98 10.95
C SER A 116 16.42 -14.97 11.52
N GLU A 117 16.28 -13.70 11.16
CA GLU A 117 17.15 -12.61 11.62
C GLU A 117 16.83 -12.20 13.06
N HIS A 118 15.56 -11.99 13.40
CA HIS A 118 15.14 -11.38 14.68
C HIS A 118 14.64 -12.38 15.72
N GLY A 119 14.42 -13.64 15.31
CA GLY A 119 14.03 -14.74 16.18
C GLY A 119 12.54 -14.75 16.61
N PRO A 120 12.12 -15.78 17.37
CA PRO A 120 10.70 -16.06 17.68
C PRO A 120 10.02 -15.06 18.62
N LYS A 121 10.76 -14.08 19.15
CA LYS A 121 10.21 -13.04 20.04
C LYS A 121 9.84 -11.75 19.32
N SER A 122 10.33 -11.56 18.09
CA SER A 122 10.00 -10.39 17.27
C SER A 122 8.52 -10.38 16.89
N THR A 123 8.02 -9.21 16.52
CA THR A 123 6.64 -9.02 16.04
C THR A 123 6.68 -8.15 14.80
N ILE A 124 5.77 -8.38 13.86
CA ILE A 124 5.66 -7.57 12.64
C ILE A 124 4.19 -7.49 12.22
N SER A 125 3.79 -6.35 11.67
CA SER A 125 2.48 -6.20 11.04
C SER A 125 2.60 -6.34 9.51
N VAL A 126 1.62 -7.00 8.91
CA VAL A 126 1.43 -7.11 7.46
C VAL A 126 0.08 -6.50 7.14
N MET A 127 0.02 -5.58 6.18
CA MET A 127 -1.22 -4.96 5.74
C MET A 127 -1.32 -5.01 4.22
N ASP A 128 -2.30 -5.79 3.75
CA ASP A 128 -2.70 -5.76 2.34
C ASP A 128 -3.51 -4.50 2.05
N THR A 129 -3.21 -3.83 0.96
CA THR A 129 -3.86 -2.58 0.54
C THR A 129 -4.74 -2.76 -0.69
N ASP A 130 -4.91 -4.00 -1.16
CA ASP A 130 -5.84 -4.36 -2.20
C ASP A 130 -7.29 -4.38 -1.68
N ASN A 131 -8.23 -4.14 -2.59
CA ASN A 131 -9.64 -3.89 -2.28
C ASN A 131 -10.43 -5.19 -2.06
N LEU A 132 -9.93 -6.03 -1.16
CA LEU A 132 -10.55 -7.29 -0.75
C LEU A 132 -11.15 -7.16 0.65
N LYS A 133 -12.34 -7.76 0.83
CA LYS A 133 -12.92 -7.89 2.17
C LYS A 133 -12.16 -8.97 2.95
N GLY A 134 -11.75 -8.67 4.17
CA GLY A 134 -10.93 -9.58 4.97
C GLY A 134 -9.54 -9.78 4.37
N ASN A 135 -8.96 -8.74 3.77
CA ASN A 135 -7.68 -8.80 3.09
C ASN A 135 -6.53 -9.28 4.00
N GLY A 136 -6.54 -8.89 5.28
CA GLY A 136 -5.59 -9.41 6.28
C GLY A 136 -5.79 -10.91 6.50
N GLU A 137 -7.03 -11.36 6.68
CA GLU A 137 -7.35 -12.78 6.87
C GLU A 137 -6.95 -13.64 5.65
N ILE A 138 -7.21 -13.17 4.42
CA ILE A 138 -6.83 -13.87 3.19
C ILE A 138 -5.31 -14.03 3.09
N VAL A 139 -4.56 -12.95 3.35
CA VAL A 139 -3.09 -13.01 3.31
C VAL A 139 -2.55 -13.93 4.42
N ARG A 140 -3.11 -13.87 5.64
CA ARG A 140 -2.74 -14.79 6.73
C ARG A 140 -2.87 -16.25 6.27
N ASP A 141 -4.03 -16.63 5.75
CA ASP A 141 -4.33 -18.01 5.41
C ASP A 141 -3.36 -18.54 4.33
N ILE A 142 -3.06 -17.72 3.32
CA ILE A 142 -2.05 -18.04 2.30
C ILE A 142 -0.67 -18.24 2.93
N GLN A 143 -0.25 -17.35 3.83
CA GLN A 143 1.08 -17.42 4.47
C GLN A 143 1.20 -18.60 5.45
N GLU A 144 0.11 -18.97 6.12
CA GLU A 144 0.06 -20.19 6.94
C GLU A 144 0.26 -21.45 6.11
N GLU A 145 -0.30 -21.52 4.89
CA GLU A 145 -0.03 -22.64 3.99
C GLU A 145 1.46 -22.76 3.64
N TYR A 146 2.12 -21.65 3.30
CA TYR A 146 3.57 -21.65 3.07
C TYR A 146 4.37 -22.08 4.30
N ALA A 147 3.96 -21.63 5.49
CA ALA A 147 4.62 -22.00 6.74
C ALA A 147 4.49 -23.49 7.06
N ARG A 148 3.32 -24.09 6.79
CA ARG A 148 3.10 -25.54 6.94
C ARG A 148 3.97 -26.36 5.99
N GLU A 149 4.13 -25.91 4.74
CA GLU A 149 5.01 -26.55 3.74
C GLU A 149 6.50 -26.49 4.12
N LYS A 150 6.92 -25.51 4.91
CA LYS A 150 8.30 -25.41 5.41
C LYS A 150 8.64 -26.38 6.54
N GLU A 151 7.64 -27.03 7.15
CA GLU A 151 7.81 -27.97 8.27
C GLU A 151 8.61 -27.40 9.47
N ASN A 152 8.60 -26.07 9.64
CA ASN A 152 9.26 -25.40 10.76
C ASN A 152 8.23 -24.95 11.80
N LEU A 153 8.06 -25.77 12.85
CA LEU A 153 7.08 -25.52 13.92
C LEU A 153 7.30 -24.19 14.66
N SER A 154 8.56 -23.78 14.83
CA SER A 154 8.89 -22.51 15.50
C SER A 154 8.45 -21.31 14.66
N TYR A 155 8.69 -21.38 13.34
CA TYR A 155 8.23 -20.35 12.41
C TYR A 155 6.71 -20.30 12.31
N LEU A 156 6.03 -21.46 12.21
CA LEU A 156 4.57 -21.51 12.17
C LEU A 156 3.95 -20.89 13.45
N SER A 157 4.46 -21.28 14.62
CA SER A 157 4.01 -20.69 15.89
C SER A 157 4.26 -19.18 15.96
N TRP A 158 5.40 -18.71 15.46
CA TRP A 158 5.70 -17.29 15.36
C TRP A 158 4.71 -16.58 14.43
N LEU A 159 4.44 -17.13 13.24
CA LEU A 159 3.49 -16.55 12.28
C LEU A 159 2.10 -16.36 12.90
N GLU A 160 1.56 -17.38 13.57
CA GLU A 160 0.21 -17.36 14.17
C GLU A 160 0.09 -16.36 15.36
N ASN A 161 1.17 -16.21 16.14
CA ASN A 161 1.13 -15.51 17.43
C ASN A 161 1.82 -14.15 17.44
N LYS A 162 2.71 -13.88 16.48
CA LYS A 162 3.59 -12.70 16.47
C LYS A 162 3.44 -11.84 15.23
N VAL A 163 2.92 -12.39 14.13
CA VAL A 163 2.58 -11.60 12.93
C VAL A 163 1.14 -11.13 13.03
N ASP A 164 0.91 -9.85 12.83
CA ASP A 164 -0.44 -9.28 12.70
C ASP A 164 -0.76 -9.05 11.24
N PHE A 165 -1.66 -9.86 10.69
CA PHE A 165 -2.24 -9.61 9.39
C PHE A 165 -3.46 -8.71 9.57
N LEU A 166 -3.28 -7.44 9.25
CA LEU A 166 -4.25 -6.38 9.50
C LEU A 166 -5.26 -6.32 8.36
N ASP A 167 -6.55 -6.37 8.70
CA ASP A 167 -7.59 -5.99 7.76
C ASP A 167 -7.59 -4.47 7.63
N GLU A 168 -7.69 -3.97 6.40
CA GLU A 168 -7.80 -2.53 6.14
C GLU A 168 -8.80 -2.20 5.05
N MET A 169 -9.37 -1.00 5.12
CA MET A 169 -10.17 -0.40 4.06
C MET A 169 -9.59 0.98 3.73
N GLY A 170 -8.94 1.10 2.59
CA GLY A 170 -8.42 2.37 2.08
C GLY A 170 -9.29 2.92 0.97
N ASP A 171 -9.66 4.20 1.00
CA ASP A 171 -10.48 4.83 -0.04
C ASP A 171 -9.81 6.08 -0.61
N ARG A 172 -9.50 6.00 -1.91
CA ARG A 172 -9.00 7.13 -2.69
C ARG A 172 -9.07 6.83 -4.19
N VAL A 173 -9.74 7.68 -4.95
CA VAL A 173 -9.74 7.58 -6.42
C VAL A 173 -8.40 8.08 -6.98
N VAL A 174 -7.75 7.19 -7.73
CA VAL A 174 -6.48 7.42 -8.42
C VAL A 174 -6.66 7.01 -9.88
N PRO A 175 -6.93 7.95 -10.81
CA PRO A 175 -7.05 7.62 -12.22
C PRO A 175 -5.71 7.15 -12.80
N ASP A 176 -5.78 6.41 -13.91
CA ASP A 176 -4.62 6.23 -14.76
C ASP A 176 -4.15 7.61 -15.26
N PRO A 177 -2.84 7.92 -15.23
CA PRO A 177 -2.33 9.22 -15.69
C PRO A 177 -2.73 9.59 -17.12
N SER A 178 -2.94 8.60 -18.01
CA SER A 178 -3.41 8.84 -19.38
C SER A 178 -4.85 9.34 -19.44
N ALA A 179 -5.69 8.98 -18.47
CA ALA A 179 -7.09 9.40 -18.36
C ALA A 179 -7.25 10.79 -17.73
N VAL A 180 -6.19 11.36 -17.15
CA VAL A 180 -6.21 12.73 -16.60
C VAL A 180 -6.29 13.75 -17.74
N PRO A 181 -7.14 14.79 -17.67
CA PRO A 181 -7.22 15.78 -18.75
C PRO A 181 -5.86 16.44 -19.05
N GLU A 182 -5.54 16.64 -20.33
CA GLU A 182 -4.23 17.20 -20.73
C GLU A 182 -3.95 18.57 -20.09
N ALA A 183 -4.96 19.43 -20.00
CA ALA A 183 -4.84 20.73 -19.32
C ALA A 183 -4.38 20.60 -17.85
N ILE A 184 -4.80 19.54 -17.14
CA ILE A 184 -4.37 19.28 -15.77
C ILE A 184 -2.91 18.80 -15.75
N ARG A 185 -2.52 17.93 -16.69
CA ARG A 185 -1.15 17.42 -16.78
C ARG A 185 -0.15 18.53 -17.09
N GLU A 186 -0.47 19.39 -18.06
CA GLU A 186 0.40 20.51 -18.46
C GLU A 186 0.50 21.57 -17.35
N GLU A 187 -0.60 21.91 -16.69
CA GLU A 187 -0.56 22.80 -15.53
C GLU A 187 0.24 22.20 -14.37
N ALA A 188 0.13 20.88 -14.13
CA ALA A 188 0.92 20.20 -13.10
C ALA A 188 2.42 20.28 -13.41
N LYS A 189 2.83 19.96 -14.63
CA LYS A 189 4.23 20.07 -15.07
C LYS A 189 4.75 21.49 -14.91
N LYS A 190 3.96 22.49 -15.32
CA LYS A 190 4.31 23.91 -15.20
C LYS A 190 4.49 24.33 -13.74
N ARG A 191 3.59 23.93 -12.83
CA ARG A 191 3.68 24.25 -11.40
C ARG A 191 4.81 23.52 -10.68
N ILE A 192 5.09 22.27 -11.06
CA ILE A 192 6.19 21.47 -10.50
C ILE A 192 7.54 22.00 -10.98
N GLY A 193 7.63 22.49 -12.22
CA GLY A 193 8.84 23.12 -12.77
C GLY A 193 10.01 22.17 -13.05
N LYS A 194 9.82 20.86 -12.87
CA LYS A 194 10.78 19.80 -13.17
C LYS A 194 10.08 18.56 -13.69
N GLU A 195 10.80 17.73 -14.44
CA GLU A 195 10.27 16.44 -14.88
C GLU A 195 10.03 15.53 -13.67
N ASP A 196 8.84 14.95 -13.61
CA ASP A 196 8.51 13.89 -12.67
C ASP A 196 7.74 12.80 -13.44
N ARG A 197 8.40 11.66 -13.63
CA ARG A 197 7.85 10.50 -14.34
C ARG A 197 6.95 9.65 -13.46
N LEU A 198 6.78 10.04 -12.20
CA LEU A 198 6.05 9.33 -11.16
C LEU A 198 4.89 10.14 -10.59
N ILE A 199 4.48 11.24 -11.23
CA ILE A 199 3.31 12.02 -10.79
C ILE A 199 2.11 11.10 -10.60
N THR A 200 1.48 11.21 -9.45
CA THR A 200 0.26 10.48 -9.10
C THR A 200 -0.88 11.49 -8.99
N TYR A 201 -1.86 11.38 -9.86
CA TYR A 201 -3.04 12.23 -9.85
C TYR A 201 -4.14 11.58 -9.02
N THR A 202 -4.93 12.39 -8.32
CA THR A 202 -5.97 11.89 -7.43
C THR A 202 -6.98 12.98 -7.09
N GLU A 203 -8.13 12.56 -6.59
CA GLU A 203 -9.07 13.46 -5.92
C GLU A 203 -8.54 13.95 -4.56
N LYS A 204 -9.30 14.86 -3.93
CA LYS A 204 -9.06 15.27 -2.55
C LYS A 204 -9.19 14.04 -1.64
N MET A 205 -8.27 13.90 -0.67
CA MET A 205 -8.39 12.86 0.35
C MET A 205 -9.77 12.94 1.02
N PRO A 206 -10.50 11.82 1.16
CA PRO A 206 -11.75 11.79 1.90
C PRO A 206 -11.55 12.26 3.34
N GLU A 207 -12.47 13.09 3.83
CA GLU A 207 -12.42 13.63 5.20
C GLU A 207 -12.79 12.58 6.25
N GLN A 208 -13.47 11.52 5.84
CA GLN A 208 -13.86 10.40 6.69
C GLN A 208 -13.59 9.08 5.97
N TRP A 209 -13.13 8.09 6.73
CA TRP A 209 -12.95 6.69 6.29
C TRP A 209 -12.01 6.53 5.08
N SER A 210 -11.06 7.43 4.93
CA SER A 210 -10.02 7.35 3.90
C SER A 210 -9.08 6.16 4.13
N LEU A 211 -8.88 5.76 5.39
CA LEU A 211 -8.19 4.54 5.77
C LEU A 211 -8.73 4.03 7.10
N VAL A 212 -9.26 2.81 7.11
CA VAL A 212 -9.78 2.16 8.31
C VAL A 212 -8.99 0.88 8.53
N ILE A 213 -8.27 0.77 9.64
CA ILE A 213 -7.39 -0.35 9.96
C ILE A 213 -7.93 -1.07 11.19
N ARG A 214 -8.00 -2.40 11.11
CA ARG A 214 -8.26 -3.25 12.25
C ARG A 214 -6.95 -3.71 12.90
N ASP A 215 -6.57 -3.07 14.01
CA ASP A 215 -5.47 -3.50 14.87
C ASP A 215 -6.04 -4.15 16.15
N ALA A 216 -6.40 -5.42 16.04
CA ALA A 216 -7.04 -6.15 17.12
C ALA A 216 -6.12 -6.39 18.32
N ARG A 217 -4.80 -6.45 18.10
CA ARG A 217 -3.80 -6.78 19.13
C ARG A 217 -3.01 -5.55 19.60
N GLY A 218 -3.20 -4.38 18.99
CA GLY A 218 -2.57 -3.12 19.39
C GLY A 218 -1.07 -3.09 19.12
N ARG A 219 -0.61 -3.76 18.05
CA ARG A 219 0.82 -3.95 17.75
C ARG A 219 1.28 -3.25 16.48
N LEU A 220 0.41 -2.50 15.81
CA LEU A 220 0.81 -1.71 14.65
C LEU A 220 1.80 -0.61 15.04
N GLY A 221 3.05 -0.74 14.60
CA GLY A 221 4.14 0.20 14.95
C GLY A 221 4.01 1.58 14.30
N VAL A 222 3.40 1.65 13.11
CA VAL A 222 3.16 2.92 12.40
C VAL A 222 1.97 3.66 13.03
N PRO A 223 2.14 4.89 13.56
CA PRO A 223 1.11 5.56 14.37
C PRO A 223 0.01 6.23 13.53
N PHE A 224 -0.70 5.45 12.71
CA PHE A 224 -1.79 5.93 11.86
C PHE A 224 -2.93 6.61 12.65
N SER A 225 -3.10 6.31 13.95
CA SER A 225 -4.07 6.96 14.83
C SER A 225 -3.83 8.46 15.03
N GLU A 226 -2.62 8.98 14.77
CA GLU A 226 -2.31 10.42 14.80
C GLU A 226 -2.98 11.17 13.62
N LEU A 227 -3.51 10.45 12.62
CA LEU A 227 -4.13 11.00 11.41
C LEU A 227 -5.66 10.94 11.43
N THR A 228 -6.29 10.82 12.60
CA THR A 228 -7.76 10.81 12.75
C THR A 228 -8.44 12.03 12.13
N HIS A 229 -7.81 13.20 12.23
CA HIS A 229 -8.27 14.45 11.59
C HIS A 229 -8.26 14.41 10.04
N ARG A 230 -7.72 13.34 9.43
CA ARG A 230 -7.68 13.09 7.99
C ARG A 230 -8.54 11.90 7.55
N GLY A 231 -9.45 11.46 8.42
CA GLY A 231 -10.35 10.34 8.13
C GLY A 231 -9.73 8.96 8.37
N VAL A 232 -8.56 8.89 9.01
CA VAL A 232 -7.95 7.60 9.40
C VAL A 232 -8.61 7.08 10.68
N ILE A 233 -8.95 5.79 10.71
CA ILE A 233 -9.50 5.11 11.88
C ILE A 233 -8.64 3.87 12.15
N VAL A 234 -8.09 3.77 13.35
CA VAL A 234 -7.47 2.53 13.85
C VAL A 234 -8.35 2.00 14.97
N THR A 235 -8.82 0.77 14.83
CA THR A 235 -9.77 0.16 15.78
C THR A 235 -9.41 -1.29 16.08
N SER A 236 -9.72 -1.75 17.29
CA SER A 236 -9.63 -3.18 17.65
C SER A 236 -10.87 -3.97 17.20
N GLY A 237 -11.98 -3.28 16.90
CA GLY A 237 -13.24 -3.87 16.46
C GLY A 237 -13.24 -4.31 14.99
N SER A 238 -14.29 -5.03 14.59
CA SER A 238 -14.46 -5.43 13.19
C SER A 238 -14.66 -4.21 12.28
N ILE A 239 -14.05 -4.24 11.09
CA ILE A 239 -14.21 -3.20 10.05
C ILE A 239 -15.13 -3.63 8.90
N ASN A 240 -15.80 -4.78 9.03
CA ASN A 240 -16.64 -5.37 7.99
C ASN A 240 -17.73 -4.41 7.45
N ALA A 241 -18.28 -3.54 8.30
CA ALA A 241 -19.26 -2.56 7.88
C ALA A 241 -18.66 -1.53 6.89
N TYR A 242 -17.44 -1.06 7.16
CA TYR A 242 -16.72 -0.12 6.30
C TYR A 242 -16.38 -0.75 4.94
N HIS A 243 -15.89 -2.00 4.93
CA HIS A 243 -15.70 -2.75 3.68
C HIS A 243 -16.99 -2.88 2.89
N ASN A 244 -18.09 -3.28 3.55
CA ASN A 244 -19.38 -3.45 2.89
C ASN A 244 -19.88 -2.12 2.29
N TRP A 245 -19.78 -1.00 3.01
CA TRP A 245 -20.19 0.30 2.49
C TRP A 245 -19.36 0.70 1.27
N LYS A 246 -18.03 0.66 1.35
CA LYS A 246 -17.16 1.01 0.23
C LYS A 246 -17.43 0.12 -0.99
N LEU A 247 -17.45 -1.20 -0.82
CA LEU A 247 -17.65 -2.14 -1.91
C LEU A 247 -19.05 -2.03 -2.54
N ARG A 248 -20.09 -1.80 -1.74
CA ARG A 248 -21.49 -1.81 -2.21
C ARG A 248 -22.07 -0.45 -2.58
N LEU A 249 -21.47 0.66 -2.16
CA LEU A 249 -21.98 2.00 -2.46
C LEU A 249 -21.07 2.77 -3.41
N LEU A 250 -19.77 2.52 -3.36
CA LEU A 250 -18.81 3.23 -4.21
C LEU A 250 -18.37 2.35 -5.38
N ASN A 251 -17.77 1.19 -5.10
CA ASN A 251 -17.20 0.34 -6.14
C ASN A 251 -18.26 -0.30 -7.06
N SER A 252 -19.38 -0.74 -6.50
CA SER A 252 -20.52 -1.32 -7.25
C SER A 252 -21.35 -0.30 -8.04
N VAL A 253 -21.21 1.00 -7.77
CA VAL A 253 -21.82 2.06 -8.59
C VAL A 253 -20.84 2.45 -9.69
N HIS A 254 -19.56 2.55 -9.36
CA HIS A 254 -18.54 2.95 -10.30
C HIS A 254 -18.38 1.97 -11.48
N ILE A 255 -18.10 0.69 -11.22
CA ILE A 255 -17.77 -0.27 -12.30
C ILE A 255 -19.01 -0.66 -13.13
N PRO A 256 -20.09 -1.23 -12.55
CA PRO A 256 -21.22 -1.75 -13.31
C PRO A 256 -22.10 -0.63 -13.89
N PHE A 257 -22.30 0.47 -13.16
CA PHE A 257 -23.29 1.47 -13.53
C PHE A 257 -22.70 2.64 -14.32
N MET A 258 -21.55 3.19 -13.90
CA MET A 258 -20.94 4.31 -14.63
C MET A 258 -20.06 3.80 -15.78
N THR A 259 -19.09 2.92 -15.51
CA THR A 259 -18.11 2.51 -16.53
C THR A 259 -18.72 1.66 -17.64
N HIS A 260 -19.42 0.57 -17.29
CA HIS A 260 -20.01 -0.31 -18.32
C HIS A 260 -21.13 0.38 -19.10
N LEU A 261 -22.00 1.14 -18.43
CA LEU A 261 -23.06 1.85 -19.14
C LEU A 261 -22.49 2.90 -20.08
N ALA A 262 -21.48 3.68 -19.67
CA ALA A 262 -20.83 4.65 -20.54
C ALA A 262 -20.18 3.98 -21.76
N GLN A 263 -19.44 2.89 -21.55
CA GLN A 263 -18.83 2.10 -22.63
C GLN A 263 -19.90 1.56 -23.62
N LEU A 264 -21.02 1.06 -23.11
CA LEU A 264 -22.12 0.56 -23.93
C LEU A 264 -22.88 1.68 -24.64
N SER A 265 -22.95 2.87 -24.04
CA SER A 265 -23.65 4.03 -24.59
C SER A 265 -22.91 4.69 -25.75
N ARG A 266 -21.65 4.28 -26.02
CA ARG A 266 -20.78 4.85 -27.07
C ARG A 266 -20.70 6.40 -27.02
N ILE A 267 -20.76 6.96 -25.82
CA ILE A 267 -20.44 8.37 -25.57
C ILE A 267 -18.94 8.47 -25.32
#